data_AF-A0A3S1RUP1-F1
#
_entry.id   AF-A0A3S1RUP1-F1
#
_cell.length_a   1.000
_cell.length_b   1.000
_cell.length_c   1.000
_cell.angle_alpha   90.00
_cell.angle_beta   90.00
_cell.angle_gamma   90.00
#
_symmetry.space_group_name_H-M   'P 1'
#
loop_
_entity.id
_entity.type
_entity.pdbx_description
1 polymer ?
#
loop_
_entity_poly.entity_id
_entity_poly.type
_entity_poly.pdbx_seq_one_letter_code
_entity_poly.pdbx_strand_id
1 'polypeptide(L)' 'GFKVLKAPDVPSVLVELGYLSNAKDEAQLLNADWRGKAAQSITNAVALFASAKAGSGTGG' A
#
# COMPACT_ATOMS: atom_id res chain seq x y z
N GLY A 1 16.03 -9.43 4.87
CA GLY A 1 14.69 -9.25 4.29
C GLY A 1 13.68 -8.93 5.38
N PHE A 2 12.61 -8.21 5.04
CA PHE A 2 11.60 -7.72 5.99
C PHE A 2 10.79 -8.87 6.62
N LYS A 3 10.98 -9.10 7.93
CA LYS A 3 10.29 -10.18 8.67
C LYS A 3 8.77 -9.98 8.71
N VAL A 4 8.31 -8.73 8.68
CA VAL A 4 6.88 -8.36 8.68
C VAL A 4 6.11 -8.86 7.46
N LEU A 5 6.81 -9.21 6.37
CA LEU A 5 6.18 -9.71 5.14
C LEU A 5 6.12 -11.24 5.06
N LYS A 6 6.48 -11.95 6.13
CA LYS A 6 6.53 -13.41 6.14
C LYS A 6 5.23 -14.01 6.66
N ALA A 7 4.16 -13.88 5.90
CA ALA A 7 2.95 -14.69 6.06
C ALA A 7 2.85 -15.63 4.83
N PRO A 8 2.91 -16.96 5.00
CA PRO A 8 2.92 -17.91 3.88
C PRO A 8 1.57 -18.00 3.15
N ASP A 9 0.50 -17.59 3.82
CA ASP A 9 -0.90 -17.72 3.41
C ASP A 9 -1.58 -16.37 3.11
N VAL A 10 -0.95 -15.26 3.50
CA VAL A 10 -1.48 -13.90 3.30
C VAL A 10 -0.58 -13.08 2.38
N PRO A 11 -1.08 -12.61 1.22
CA PRO A 11 -0.35 -11.66 0.38
C PRO A 11 0.03 -10.40 1.17
N SER A 12 1.33 -10.12 1.26
CA SER A 12 1.86 -9.06 2.13
C SER A 12 2.78 -8.12 1.34
N VAL A 13 2.63 -6.81 1.55
CA VAL A 13 3.49 -5.77 0.97
C VAL A 13 3.89 -4.73 2.01
N LEU A 14 5.06 -4.13 1.84
CA LEU A 14 5.51 -2.95 2.58
C LEU A 14 5.61 -1.79 1.58
N VAL A 15 5.01 -0.66 1.91
CA VAL A 15 5.06 0.56 1.08
C VAL A 15 5.84 1.63 1.82
N GLU A 16 6.91 2.12 1.20
CA GLU A 16 7.62 3.30 1.68
C GLU A 16 6.99 4.53 1.04
N LEU A 17 6.37 5.40 1.85
CA LEU A 17 5.70 6.61 1.35
C LEU A 17 6.66 7.78 1.10
N GLY A 18 7.86 7.73 1.66
CA GLY A 18 8.90 8.74 1.57
C GLY A 18 9.96 8.53 2.66
N TYR A 19 11.05 9.29 2.59
CA TYR A 19 12.13 9.20 3.58
C TYR A 19 12.14 10.43 4.49
N LEU A 20 12.12 10.22 5.82
CA LEU A 20 12.26 11.33 6.78
C LEU A 20 13.62 12.05 6.69
N SER A 21 14.65 11.40 6.12
CA SER A 21 15.94 12.03 5.85
C SER A 21 15.91 12.98 4.65
N ASN A 22 14.84 12.98 3.87
CA ASN A 22 14.63 13.88 2.75
C ASN A 22 13.62 14.97 3.15
N ALA A 23 14.07 16.22 3.21
CA ALA A 23 13.24 17.34 3.67
C ALA A 23 11.95 17.54 2.83
N LYS A 24 11.97 17.20 1.53
CA LYS A 24 10.78 17.30 0.68
C LYS A 24 9.77 16.20 1.02
N ASP A 25 10.24 14.98 1.21
CA ASP A 25 9.38 13.86 1.59
C ASP A 25 8.83 14.04 3.00
N GLU A 26 9.65 14.49 3.96
CA GLU A 26 9.21 14.83 5.31
C GLU A 26 8.08 15.87 5.30
N ALA A 27 8.24 16.95 4.51
CA ALA A 27 7.20 17.96 4.36
C ALA A 27 5.90 17.39 3.78
N GLN A 28 5.99 16.46 2.83
CA GLN A 28 4.83 15.76 2.28
C GLN A 28 4.16 14.84 3.31
N LEU A 29 4.95 14.09 4.08
CA LEU A 29 4.45 13.21 5.15
C LEU A 29 3.74 14.01 6.26
N LEU A 30 4.15 15.26 6.51
CA LEU A 30 3.47 16.17 7.45
C LEU A 30 2.24 16.89 6.86
N ASN A 31 2.07 16.90 5.54
CA ASN A 31 0.94 17.54 4.87
C ASN A 31 -0.32 16.64 4.85
N ALA A 32 -1.43 17.12 5.42
CA ALA A 32 -2.68 16.36 5.52
C ALA A 32 -3.32 16.03 4.16
N ASP A 33 -3.33 16.97 3.21
CA ASP A 33 -3.90 16.76 1.89
C ASP A 33 -3.10 15.74 1.09
N TRP A 34 -1.77 15.80 1.20
CA TRP A 34 -0.89 14.82 0.56
C TRP A 34 -1.12 13.43 1.14
N ARG A 35 -1.19 13.30 2.47
CA ARG A 35 -1.51 12.02 3.13
C ARG A 35 -2.87 11.49 2.69
N GLY A 36 -3.87 12.35 2.55
CA GLY A 36 -5.20 11.98 2.06
C GLY A 36 -5.15 11.38 0.66
N LYS A 37 -4.39 11.98 -0.26
CA LYS A 37 -4.21 11.46 -1.63
C LYS A 37 -3.45 10.13 -1.65
N ALA A 38 -2.42 9.99 -0.81
CA ALA A 38 -1.68 8.75 -0.68
C ALA A 38 -2.57 7.61 -0.16
N ALA A 39 -3.33 7.85 0.91
CA ALA A 39 -4.29 6.89 1.46
C ALA A 39 -5.33 6.47 0.42
N GLN A 40 -5.94 7.43 -0.31
CA GLN A 40 -6.91 7.13 -1.35
C GLN A 40 -6.32 6.23 -2.45
N SER A 41 -5.07 6.50 -2.86
CA SER A 41 -4.38 5.71 -3.88
C SER A 41 -4.14 4.27 -3.42
N ILE A 42 -3.76 4.08 -2.15
CA ILE A 42 -3.56 2.76 -1.55
C ILE A 42 -4.89 2.02 -1.44
N THR A 43 -5.96 2.67 -0.98
CA THR A 43 -7.31 2.08 -0.92
C THR A 43 -7.78 1.60 -2.29
N ASN A 44 -7.58 2.41 -3.33
CA ASN A 44 -7.93 2.04 -4.70
C ASN A 44 -7.14 0.82 -5.17
N ALA A 45 -5.83 0.76 -4.91
CA ALA A 45 -4.99 -0.37 -5.28
C ALA A 45 -5.41 -1.67 -4.59
N VAL A 46 -5.74 -1.61 -3.29
CA VAL A 46 -6.25 -2.76 -2.53
C VAL A 46 -7.60 -3.23 -3.07
N ALA A 47 -8.51 -2.30 -3.40
CA ALA A 47 -9.81 -2.65 -4.00
C ALA A 47 -9.66 -3.34 -5.36
N LEU A 48 -8.73 -2.86 -6.20
CA LEU A 48 -8.41 -3.50 -7.48
C LEU A 48 -7.86 -4.91 -7.27
N PHE A 49 -6.92 -5.09 -6.34
CA PHE A 49 -6.37 -6.41 -6.01
C PHE A 49 -7.46 -7.38 -5.52
N ALA A 50 -8.33 -6.94 -4.61
CA ALA A 50 -9.43 -7.75 -4.09
C ALA A 50 -10.40 -8.17 -5.20
N SER A 51 -10.74 -7.25 -6.10
CA SER A 51 -11.62 -7.54 -7.25
C SER A 51 -11.00 -8.56 -8.20
N ALA A 52 -9.71 -8.42 -8.51
CA ALA A 52 -8.98 -9.38 -9.34
C ALA A 52 -8.91 -10.78 -8.68
N LYS A 53 -8.69 -10.83 -7.37
CA LYS A 53 -8.70 -12.09 -6.61
C LYS A 53 -10.06 -12.78 -6.61
N ALA A 54 -11.15 -12.03 -6.44
CA ALA A 54 -12.50 -12.56 -6.50
C ALA A 54 -12.85 -13.13 -7.89
N GLY A 55 -12.46 -12.44 -8.97
CA GLY A 55 -12.69 -12.90 -10.34
C GLY A 55 -11.88 -14.15 -10.73
N SER A 56 -10.73 -14.38 -10.08
CA SER A 56 -9.93 -15.59 -10.29
C SER A 56 -10.46 -16.85 -9.57
N GLY A 57 -11.47 -16.72 -8.70
CA GLY A 57 -12.00 -17.80 -7.87
C GLY A 57 -13.12 -18.66 -8.49
N THR A 58 -13.65 -18.29 -9.67
CA THR A 58 -14.76 -19.00 -10.34
C THR A 58 -14.33 -19.90 -11.51
N GLY A 59 -13.04 -20.22 -11.61
CA GLY A 59 -12.49 -21.15 -12.61
C GLY A 59 -11.94 -22.42 -11.96
N GLY A 60 -12.83 -23.27 -11.47
CA GLY A 60 -12.55 -24.63 -10.98
C GLY A 60 -13.68 -25.55 -11.40
#